data_AF-A0A2V5ID33-F1
#
_entry.id   AF-A0A2V5ID33-F1
#
_cell.length_a   1.000
_cell.length_b   1.000
_cell.length_c   1.000
_cell.angle_alpha   90.00
_cell.angle_beta   90.00
_cell.angle_gamma   90.00
#
_symmetry.space_group_name_H-M   'P 1'
#
loop_
_entity.id
_entity.type
_entity.pdbx_description
1 polymer ?
#
loop_
_entity_poly.entity_id
_entity_poly.type
_entity_poly.pdbx_seq_one_letter_code
_entity_poly.pdbx_strand_id
1 'polypeptide(L)'
;MTIDTNPAEEPPAFNLTEVDRQVLAQTDEEFILHDWEDLKSIIARNDLGILKRKPSDLHRYLAWSASTKQKYGSITNYICQERLHWALPDTTTATTTTTTTTTITAAATHTNKPGVTSPTITTAAGVPADSGPVFPYNNPTPFADPADYKILRNDWPYGLSPGIAHLVVWLRTPVAVNPDDGDLTPESRALIEGFVLRTFVGRLAAEQRNGGGGLFADSPRDHVLWFKNWTALQSVRSLEHIHVLVRDVPETILLEWTGEGPPQH
;
A
#
# COMPACT_ATOMS: atom_id res chain seq x y z
N MET A 1 28.30 39.55 20.93
CA MET A 1 26.99 39.28 20.29
C MET A 1 27.21 38.10 19.36
N THR A 2 27.02 36.89 19.89
CA THR A 2 27.07 35.66 19.11
C THR A 2 25.77 35.56 18.33
N ILE A 3 25.88 35.43 17.01
CA ILE A 3 24.75 35.32 16.10
C ILE A 3 24.33 33.85 16.17
N ASP A 4 23.20 33.57 16.84
CA ASP A 4 22.56 32.27 16.78
C ASP A 4 22.13 32.00 15.34
N THR A 5 22.92 31.20 14.63
CA THR A 5 22.49 30.59 13.38
C THR A 5 21.62 29.39 13.75
N ASN A 6 20.32 29.64 13.92
CA ASN A 6 19.32 28.57 13.91
C ASN A 6 19.42 27.89 12.52
N PRO A 7 19.76 26.60 12.41
CA PRO A 7 19.76 25.93 11.11
C PRO A 7 18.33 25.97 10.60
N ALA A 8 18.14 26.52 9.40
CA ALA A 8 16.84 26.54 8.74
C ALA A 8 16.32 25.10 8.68
N GLU A 9 15.23 24.81 9.39
CA GLU A 9 14.53 23.53 9.28
C GLU A 9 14.17 23.31 7.82
N GLU A 10 14.79 22.31 7.20
CA GLU A 10 14.40 21.89 5.86
C GLU A 10 12.91 21.51 5.89
N PRO A 11 12.12 21.93 4.89
CA PRO A 11 10.70 21.66 4.88
C PRO A 11 10.46 20.14 4.96
N PRO A 12 9.49 19.70 5.77
CA PRO A 12 9.25 18.29 6.00
C PRO A 12 9.00 17.55 4.69
N ALA A 13 9.39 16.27 4.67
CA ALA A 13 9.32 15.39 3.51
C ALA A 13 7.93 15.31 2.86
N PHE A 14 6.88 15.69 3.57
CA PHE A 14 5.53 15.91 3.09
C PHE A 14 5.02 17.20 3.72
N ASN A 15 4.17 17.94 3.01
CA ASN A 15 3.50 19.08 3.62
C ASN A 15 2.67 18.56 4.80
N LEU A 16 3.09 18.92 6.02
CA LEU A 16 2.35 18.56 7.22
C LEU A 16 0.90 19.03 7.06
N THR A 17 -0.03 18.12 7.24
CA THR A 17 -1.44 18.50 7.33
C THR A 17 -1.69 19.25 8.63
N GLU A 18 -2.84 19.91 8.73
CA GLU A 18 -3.23 20.52 10.00
C GLU A 18 -3.34 19.49 11.12
N VAL A 19 -3.79 18.28 10.77
CA VAL A 19 -3.88 17.17 11.72
C VAL A 19 -2.49 16.74 12.19
N ASP A 20 -1.50 16.70 11.30
CA ASP A 20 -0.13 16.34 11.70
C ASP A 20 0.46 17.39 12.65
N ARG A 21 0.19 18.68 12.42
CA ARG A 21 0.59 19.77 13.34
C ARG A 21 -0.06 19.61 14.71
N GLN A 22 -1.35 19.27 14.76
CA GLN A 22 -2.05 19.04 16.02
C GLN A 22 -1.49 17.84 16.78
N VAL A 23 -1.12 16.76 16.09
CA VAL A 23 -0.45 15.60 16.72
C VAL A 23 0.91 16.00 17.28
N LEU A 24 1.72 16.73 16.50
CA LEU A 24 3.05 17.19 16.96
C LEU A 24 2.98 18.18 18.13
N ALA A 25 1.85 18.85 18.34
CA ALA A 25 1.64 19.75 19.47
C ALA A 25 1.26 19.02 20.77
N GLN A 26 1.02 17.71 20.73
CA GLN A 26 0.64 16.89 21.88
C GLN A 26 1.85 16.13 22.44
N THR A 27 1.78 15.79 23.72
CA THR A 27 2.66 14.81 24.34
C THR A 27 2.21 13.38 24.04
N ASP A 28 3.13 12.44 24.23
CA ASP A 28 2.88 11.01 24.06
C ASP A 28 1.81 10.49 25.05
N GLU A 29 1.70 11.11 26.22
CA GLU A 29 0.73 10.79 27.28
C GLU A 29 -0.67 11.32 26.98
N GLU A 30 -0.78 12.44 26.26
CA GLU A 30 -2.05 13.01 25.81
C GLU A 30 -2.63 12.26 24.60
N PHE A 31 -1.77 11.60 23.82
CA PHE A 31 -2.20 10.86 22.65
C PHE A 31 -3.01 9.62 23.02
N ILE A 32 -4.24 9.55 22.54
CA ILE A 32 -5.12 8.39 22.70
C ILE A 32 -4.78 7.36 21.62
N LEU A 33 -4.32 6.20 22.04
CA LEU A 33 -4.04 5.08 21.14
C LEU A 33 -5.34 4.56 20.50
N HIS A 34 -5.27 4.19 19.23
CA HIS A 34 -6.36 3.52 18.54
C HIS A 34 -6.50 2.09 19.09
N ASP A 35 -7.63 1.81 19.74
CA ASP A 35 -8.00 0.46 20.14
C ASP A 35 -8.70 -0.30 19.01
N TRP A 36 -8.98 -1.58 19.22
CA TRP A 36 -9.53 -2.43 18.17
C TRP A 36 -10.94 -2.02 17.71
N GLU A 37 -11.80 -1.55 18.62
CA GLU A 37 -13.17 -1.19 18.28
C GLU A 37 -13.23 0.18 17.59
N ASP A 38 -12.35 1.11 17.99
CA ASP A 38 -12.11 2.36 17.26
C ASP A 38 -11.63 2.08 15.84
N LEU A 39 -10.62 1.21 15.66
CA LEU A 39 -10.11 0.82 14.35
C LEU A 39 -11.19 0.21 13.46
N LYS A 40 -12.03 -0.70 13.98
CA LYS A 40 -13.19 -1.25 13.26
C LYS A 40 -14.12 -0.14 12.79
N SER A 41 -14.41 0.82 13.66
CA SER A 41 -15.32 1.93 13.38
C SER A 41 -14.75 2.92 12.35
N ILE A 42 -13.45 3.21 12.43
CA ILE A 42 -12.73 4.06 11.46
C ILE A 42 -12.74 3.41 10.08
N ILE A 43 -12.35 2.13 9.99
CA ILE A 43 -12.27 1.40 8.72
C ILE A 43 -13.64 1.22 8.10
N ALA A 44 -14.67 0.88 8.89
CA ALA A 44 -16.04 0.73 8.40
C ALA A 44 -16.61 2.03 7.80
N ARG A 45 -16.19 3.19 8.32
CA ARG A 45 -16.58 4.52 7.79
C ARG A 45 -15.64 5.02 6.69
N ASN A 46 -14.56 4.28 6.39
CA ASN A 46 -13.48 4.68 5.49
C ASN A 46 -12.81 6.03 5.86
N ASP A 47 -12.83 6.40 7.15
CA ASP A 47 -12.30 7.68 7.66
C ASP A 47 -10.81 7.56 8.04
N LEU A 48 -10.02 7.09 7.09
CA LEU A 48 -8.62 6.70 7.30
C LEU A 48 -7.72 7.90 7.67
N GLY A 49 -8.20 9.13 7.48
CA GLY A 49 -7.53 10.35 7.90
C GLY A 49 -7.38 10.49 9.42
N ILE A 50 -8.14 9.72 10.21
CA ILE A 50 -8.06 9.65 11.67
C ILE A 50 -6.86 8.83 12.14
N LEU A 51 -6.37 7.88 11.35
CA LEU A 51 -5.29 7.00 11.76
C LEU A 51 -3.98 7.79 11.85
N LYS A 52 -3.50 8.01 13.08
CA LYS A 52 -2.29 8.79 13.36
C LYS A 52 -1.22 7.98 14.07
N ARG A 53 0.00 8.47 13.95
CA ARG A 53 1.14 8.01 14.75
C ARG A 53 1.14 8.74 16.07
N LYS A 54 1.71 8.10 17.09
CA LYS A 54 2.06 8.76 18.35
C LYS A 54 2.96 9.98 18.07
N PRO A 55 2.90 11.08 18.84
CA PRO A 55 3.71 12.27 18.58
C PRO A 55 5.21 11.97 18.46
N SER A 56 5.80 11.18 19.37
CA SER A 56 7.22 10.80 19.30
C SER A 56 7.56 9.96 18.07
N ASP A 57 6.67 9.05 17.65
CA ASP A 57 6.82 8.28 16.42
C ASP A 57 6.73 9.17 15.19
N LEU A 58 5.84 10.16 15.18
CA LEU A 58 5.71 11.12 14.09
C LEU A 58 6.98 11.98 13.96
N HIS A 59 7.55 12.45 15.07
CA HIS A 59 8.84 13.14 15.07
C HIS A 59 9.97 12.28 14.50
N ARG A 60 10.10 11.04 14.98
CA ARG A 60 11.12 10.10 14.47
C ARG A 60 10.90 9.78 12.99
N TYR A 61 9.66 9.58 12.57
CA TYR A 61 9.30 9.34 11.17
C TYR A 61 9.69 10.51 10.28
N LEU A 62 9.45 11.75 10.71
CA LEU A 62 9.83 12.94 9.97
C LEU A 62 11.36 13.02 9.78
N ALA A 63 12.13 12.84 10.86
CA ALA A 63 13.59 12.81 10.80
C ALA A 63 14.13 11.68 9.90
N TRP A 64 13.57 10.47 10.04
CA TRP A 64 13.91 9.33 9.19
C TRP A 64 13.55 9.59 7.73
N SER A 65 12.40 10.20 7.46
CA SER A 65 11.94 10.44 6.09
C SER A 65 12.84 11.45 5.36
N ALA A 66 13.32 12.48 6.07
CA ALA A 66 14.27 13.45 5.53
C ALA A 66 15.61 12.78 5.20
N SER A 67 16.20 12.06 6.15
CA SER A 67 17.49 11.37 5.93
C SER A 67 17.40 10.28 4.86
N THR A 68 16.29 9.54 4.81
CA THR A 68 16.03 8.52 3.79
C THR A 68 15.93 9.13 2.40
N LYS A 69 15.20 10.24 2.24
CA LYS A 69 15.11 10.95 0.96
C LYS A 69 16.45 11.53 0.53
N GLN A 70 17.24 12.06 1.46
CA GLN A 70 18.59 12.53 1.18
C GLN A 70 19.50 11.40 0.67
N LYS A 71 19.40 10.20 1.26
CA LYS A 71 20.26 9.05 0.92
C LYS A 71 19.82 8.30 -0.34
N TYR A 72 18.51 8.05 -0.50
CA TYR A 72 17.97 7.17 -1.54
C TYR A 72 17.23 7.94 -2.65
N GLY A 73 17.07 9.26 -2.53
CA GLY A 73 16.30 10.12 -3.43
C GLY A 73 14.79 10.06 -3.18
N SER A 74 14.25 8.91 -2.75
CA SER A 74 12.84 8.77 -2.37
C SER A 74 12.63 7.65 -1.35
N ILE A 75 11.51 7.68 -0.64
CA ILE A 75 11.11 6.58 0.24
C ILE A 75 10.83 5.31 -0.60
N THR A 76 10.24 5.45 -1.79
CA THR A 76 10.05 4.32 -2.72
C THR A 76 11.36 3.61 -3.02
N ASN A 77 12.43 4.36 -3.33
CA ASN A 77 13.73 3.79 -3.62
C ASN A 77 14.29 3.03 -2.42
N TYR A 78 14.19 3.61 -1.22
CA TYR A 78 14.56 2.92 0.02
C TYR A 78 13.78 1.61 0.19
N ILE A 79 12.45 1.64 0.10
CA ILE A 79 11.60 0.46 0.26
C ILE A 79 11.99 -0.61 -0.77
N CYS A 80 12.16 -0.25 -2.04
CA CYS A 80 12.54 -1.19 -3.09
C CYS A 80 13.93 -1.79 -2.85
N GLN A 81 14.92 -0.98 -2.48
CA GLN A 81 16.31 -1.43 -2.35
C GLN A 81 16.55 -2.20 -1.05
N GLU A 82 16.03 -1.72 0.08
CA GLU A 82 16.38 -2.19 1.42
C GLU A 82 15.35 -3.14 2.01
N ARG A 83 14.05 -2.97 1.68
CA ARG A 83 12.98 -3.78 2.29
C ARG A 83 12.48 -4.88 1.36
N LEU A 84 12.25 -4.55 0.09
CA LEU A 84 11.65 -5.46 -0.89
C LEU A 84 12.71 -6.20 -1.71
N HIS A 85 13.87 -5.58 -1.90
CA HIS A 85 14.90 -6.00 -2.87
C HIS A 85 14.34 -6.17 -4.28
N TRP A 86 13.44 -5.27 -4.67
CA TRP A 86 12.83 -5.23 -5.99
C TRP A 86 13.62 -4.28 -6.89
N ALA A 87 13.91 -4.72 -8.13
CA ALA A 87 14.52 -3.86 -9.13
C ALA A 87 13.59 -2.67 -9.42
N LEU A 88 14.16 -1.46 -9.37
CA LEU A 88 13.47 -0.25 -9.78
C LEU A 88 13.31 -0.27 -11.31
N PRO A 89 12.14 0.08 -11.86
CA PRO A 89 11.97 0.16 -13.31
C PRO A 89 12.83 1.28 -13.89
N ASP A 90 13.47 1.00 -15.02
CA ASP A 90 14.38 1.92 -15.70
C ASP A 90 13.63 3.17 -16.18
N THR A 91 14.09 4.36 -15.76
CA THR A 91 13.53 5.66 -16.18
C THR A 91 13.79 5.99 -17.66
N THR A 92 14.50 5.13 -18.40
CA THR A 92 15.06 5.43 -19.72
C THR A 92 14.09 5.15 -20.88
N THR A 93 13.01 4.39 -20.66
CA THR A 93 12.14 3.89 -21.76
C THR A 93 10.82 4.65 -21.89
N ALA A 94 10.81 5.97 -21.70
CA ALA A 94 9.60 6.80 -21.90
C ALA A 94 9.63 7.66 -23.19
N THR A 95 10.72 7.66 -23.96
CA THR A 95 10.89 8.61 -25.08
C THR A 95 11.22 7.91 -26.40
N THR A 96 10.35 7.04 -26.92
CA THR A 96 10.27 6.83 -28.38
C THR A 96 8.93 6.21 -28.77
N THR A 97 7.94 7.03 -29.08
CA THR A 97 6.91 6.63 -30.05
C THR A 97 6.83 7.74 -31.08
N THR A 98 7.61 7.56 -32.13
CA THR A 98 7.66 8.42 -33.31
C THR A 98 6.32 8.35 -34.03
N THR A 99 5.61 9.48 -34.07
CA THR A 99 4.42 9.69 -34.89
C THR A 99 4.81 9.64 -36.37
N THR A 100 4.57 8.52 -37.04
CA THR A 100 4.62 8.45 -38.51
C THR A 100 3.22 8.74 -39.04
N THR A 101 2.95 10.01 -39.35
CA THR A 101 1.75 10.45 -40.08
C THR A 101 1.87 10.00 -41.53
N THR A 102 1.02 9.08 -41.98
CA THR A 102 0.79 8.81 -43.41
C THR A 102 -0.66 9.09 -43.74
N THR A 103 -0.89 10.19 -44.45
CA THR A 103 -2.18 10.62 -44.99
C THR A 103 -2.51 9.82 -46.24
N ILE A 104 -3.65 9.12 -46.28
CA ILE A 104 -4.26 8.64 -47.53
C ILE A 104 -5.77 8.92 -47.53
N THR A 105 -6.19 9.68 -48.53
CA THR A 105 -7.54 10.14 -48.88
C THR A 105 -8.42 8.99 -49.39
N ALA A 106 -9.70 8.96 -48.99
CA ALA A 106 -10.69 7.96 -49.38
C ALA A 106 -11.41 8.28 -50.71
N ALA A 107 -11.68 7.24 -51.52
CA ALA A 107 -12.69 7.27 -52.59
C ALA A 107 -13.32 5.88 -52.84
N ALA A 108 -14.62 5.79 -52.53
CA ALA A 108 -15.76 5.08 -53.14
C ALA A 108 -15.70 3.64 -53.77
N THR A 109 -16.72 2.85 -53.35
CA THR A 109 -17.58 1.86 -54.08
C THR A 109 -17.03 0.57 -54.72
N HIS A 110 -17.48 -0.61 -54.23
CA HIS A 110 -18.42 -1.55 -54.89
C HIS A 110 -18.47 -2.96 -54.23
N THR A 111 -19.53 -3.71 -54.55
CA THR A 111 -20.14 -4.94 -54.00
C THR A 111 -19.44 -6.30 -54.28
N ASN A 112 -19.46 -7.27 -53.34
CA ASN A 112 -19.96 -8.67 -53.50
C ASN A 112 -19.64 -9.63 -52.31
N LYS A 113 -20.35 -10.77 -52.29
CA LYS A 113 -20.69 -11.79 -51.24
C LYS A 113 -19.53 -12.79 -50.84
N PRO A 114 -19.79 -13.88 -50.06
CA PRO A 114 -19.37 -14.13 -48.66
C PRO A 114 -18.18 -15.13 -48.49
N GLY A 115 -17.50 -15.08 -47.33
CA GLY A 115 -16.49 -16.07 -46.92
C GLY A 115 -16.25 -16.07 -45.41
N VAL A 116 -16.20 -17.27 -44.83
CA VAL A 116 -16.08 -17.60 -43.39
C VAL A 116 -14.64 -17.43 -42.88
N THR A 117 -14.44 -16.80 -41.70
CA THR A 117 -13.52 -17.19 -40.60
C THR A 117 -13.64 -16.25 -39.37
N SER A 118 -13.62 -16.82 -38.16
CA SER A 118 -13.65 -16.17 -36.81
C SER A 118 -12.26 -15.65 -36.35
N PRO A 119 -12.07 -15.06 -35.14
CA PRO A 119 -12.92 -14.17 -34.34
C PRO A 119 -12.27 -12.76 -34.17
N THR A 120 -13.09 -11.73 -33.99
CA THR A 120 -12.67 -10.34 -33.73
C THR A 120 -12.39 -10.15 -32.23
N ILE A 121 -11.15 -9.79 -31.86
CA ILE A 121 -10.83 -9.23 -30.55
C ILE A 121 -11.04 -7.72 -30.64
N THR A 122 -12.01 -7.22 -29.89
CA THR A 122 -12.30 -5.80 -29.72
C THR A 122 -11.26 -5.16 -28.82
N THR A 123 -10.38 -4.33 -29.39
CA THR A 123 -9.50 -3.46 -28.60
C THR A 123 -10.26 -2.19 -28.23
N ALA A 124 -10.74 -2.12 -26.98
CA ALA A 124 -11.17 -0.86 -26.38
C ALA A 124 -9.93 -0.16 -25.81
N ALA A 125 -9.53 0.93 -26.45
CA ALA A 125 -8.48 1.82 -25.96
C ALA A 125 -9.11 2.93 -25.12
N GLY A 126 -8.57 3.15 -23.90
CA GLY A 126 -8.90 4.31 -23.09
C GLY A 126 -8.56 4.13 -21.61
N VAL A 127 -7.30 4.35 -21.23
CA VAL A 127 -6.95 4.73 -19.85
C VAL A 127 -6.04 5.96 -19.95
N PRO A 128 -6.42 7.11 -19.36
CA PRO A 128 -5.57 8.29 -19.32
C PRO A 128 -4.49 8.16 -18.24
N ALA A 129 -3.41 8.89 -18.46
CA ALA A 129 -2.13 8.79 -17.79
C ALA A 129 -2.13 9.36 -16.35
N ASP A 130 -1.84 8.50 -15.38
CA ASP A 130 -1.08 8.82 -14.16
C ASP A 130 -0.31 7.57 -13.71
N SER A 131 0.29 6.85 -14.66
CA SER A 131 0.98 5.60 -14.38
C SER A 131 2.35 5.92 -13.81
N GLY A 132 2.45 5.87 -12.48
CA GLY A 132 3.73 5.68 -11.80
C GLY A 132 4.49 4.47 -12.35
N PRO A 133 5.77 4.33 -11.98
CA PRO A 133 6.61 3.22 -12.41
C PRO A 133 5.91 1.86 -12.25
N VAL A 134 5.73 1.12 -13.35
CA VAL A 134 5.16 -0.23 -13.32
C VAL A 134 6.25 -1.23 -12.98
N PHE A 135 6.12 -1.94 -11.87
CA PHE A 135 7.04 -3.00 -11.50
C PHE A 135 6.75 -4.25 -12.35
N PRO A 136 7.76 -4.94 -12.90
CA PRO A 136 7.54 -6.21 -13.60
C PRO A 136 6.91 -7.22 -12.65
N TYR A 137 5.82 -7.86 -13.06
CA TYR A 137 5.09 -8.88 -12.31
C TYR A 137 4.88 -10.15 -13.16
N ASN A 138 4.75 -11.29 -12.50
CA ASN A 138 4.54 -12.59 -13.13
C ASN A 138 3.08 -12.83 -13.52
N ASN A 139 2.13 -12.32 -12.73
CA ASN A 139 0.70 -12.49 -12.94
C ASN A 139 -0.03 -11.15 -12.84
N PRO A 140 -0.84 -10.77 -13.84
CA PRO A 140 -1.57 -9.49 -13.81
C PRO A 140 -2.69 -9.45 -12.76
N THR A 141 -3.09 -10.59 -12.20
CA THR A 141 -4.10 -10.63 -11.13
C THR A 141 -3.45 -10.33 -9.78
N PRO A 142 -3.84 -9.25 -9.07
CA PRO A 142 -3.32 -8.96 -7.75
C PRO A 142 -3.39 -10.17 -6.80
N PHE A 143 -2.31 -10.38 -6.05
CA PHE A 143 -2.15 -11.47 -5.08
C PHE A 143 -2.15 -12.91 -5.64
N ALA A 144 -2.14 -13.10 -6.97
CA ALA A 144 -2.19 -14.43 -7.57
C ALA A 144 -0.84 -15.17 -7.57
N ASP A 145 0.28 -14.45 -7.70
CA ASP A 145 1.63 -15.02 -7.63
C ASP A 145 2.35 -14.53 -6.35
N PRO A 146 2.88 -15.42 -5.50
CA PRO A 146 3.62 -15.04 -4.30
C PRO A 146 4.92 -14.26 -4.58
N ALA A 147 5.47 -14.31 -5.80
CA ALA A 147 6.62 -13.47 -6.19
C ALA A 147 6.23 -12.00 -6.43
N ASP A 148 4.93 -11.72 -6.60
CA ASP A 148 4.42 -10.40 -6.94
C ASP A 148 4.01 -9.54 -5.74
N TYR A 149 4.15 -10.08 -4.52
CA TYR A 149 3.90 -9.33 -3.29
C TYR A 149 4.86 -9.70 -2.17
N LYS A 150 4.94 -8.84 -1.15
CA LYS A 150 5.69 -9.12 0.07
C LYS A 150 4.95 -8.56 1.28
N ILE A 151 4.84 -9.37 2.33
CA ILE A 151 4.25 -8.97 3.62
C ILE A 151 5.39 -8.54 4.53
N LEU A 152 5.31 -7.35 5.10
CA LEU A 152 6.31 -6.80 6.02
C LEU A 152 5.62 -6.16 7.23
N ARG A 153 6.35 -6.01 8.33
CA ARG A 153 5.92 -5.09 9.39
C ARG A 153 6.05 -3.66 8.89
N ASN A 154 5.15 -2.80 9.34
CA ASN A 154 5.29 -1.38 9.15
C ASN A 154 6.39 -0.84 10.07
N ASP A 155 7.46 -0.27 9.51
CA ASP A 155 8.53 0.40 10.28
C ASP A 155 8.03 1.63 11.02
N TRP A 156 6.89 2.18 10.58
CA TRP A 156 6.33 3.39 11.15
C TRP A 156 4.85 3.17 11.41
N PRO A 157 4.52 2.30 12.38
CA PRO A 157 3.15 1.93 12.69
C PRO A 157 2.35 3.13 13.22
N TYR A 158 1.03 3.02 13.19
CA TYR A 158 0.17 3.98 13.87
C TYR A 158 0.26 3.85 15.39
N GLY A 159 -0.26 4.85 16.11
CA GLY A 159 -0.38 4.81 17.56
C GLY A 159 -1.48 3.84 17.96
N LEU A 160 -1.15 2.55 17.98
CA LEU A 160 -2.06 1.44 18.20
C LEU A 160 -1.96 0.95 19.65
N SER A 161 -3.07 0.46 20.20
CA SER A 161 -3.08 -0.19 21.52
C SER A 161 -2.20 -1.45 21.54
N PRO A 162 -1.64 -1.83 22.71
CA PRO A 162 -0.83 -3.04 22.85
C PRO A 162 -1.54 -4.29 22.32
N GLY A 163 -0.79 -5.21 21.73
CA GLY A 163 -1.31 -6.43 21.11
C GLY A 163 -1.73 -6.30 19.65
N ILE A 164 -1.72 -5.09 19.08
CA ILE A 164 -2.03 -4.84 17.66
C ILE A 164 -0.72 -4.70 16.87
N ALA A 165 -0.52 -5.56 15.87
CA ALA A 165 0.58 -5.46 14.92
C ALA A 165 0.11 -4.80 13.61
N HIS A 166 0.92 -3.88 13.08
CA HIS A 166 0.68 -3.21 11.80
C HIS A 166 1.57 -3.79 10.72
N LEU A 167 0.95 -4.47 9.76
CA LEU A 167 1.61 -5.04 8.60
C LEU A 167 1.30 -4.22 7.35
N VAL A 168 2.20 -4.31 6.37
CA VAL A 168 2.03 -3.77 5.03
C VAL A 168 2.23 -4.89 4.04
N VAL A 169 1.29 -5.04 3.12
CA VAL A 169 1.42 -5.96 1.99
C VAL A 169 1.72 -5.12 0.77
N TRP A 170 2.95 -5.22 0.26
CA TRP A 170 3.43 -4.51 -0.93
C TRP A 170 3.16 -5.33 -2.17
N LEU A 171 2.72 -4.70 -3.25
CA LEU A 171 2.40 -5.35 -4.52
C LEU A 171 3.18 -4.75 -5.68
N ARG A 172 3.57 -5.61 -6.62
CA ARG A 172 4.05 -5.20 -7.95
C ARG A 172 2.91 -4.89 -8.91
N THR A 173 1.77 -5.54 -8.71
CA THR A 173 0.57 -5.39 -9.53
C THR A 173 -0.23 -4.15 -9.12
N PRO A 174 -0.76 -3.38 -10.10
CA PRO A 174 -1.66 -2.28 -9.82
C PRO A 174 -2.98 -2.79 -9.22
N VAL A 175 -3.60 -2.00 -8.34
CA VAL A 175 -4.92 -2.28 -7.78
C VAL A 175 -5.90 -1.23 -8.30
N ALA A 176 -6.89 -1.66 -9.06
CA ALA A 176 -7.82 -0.74 -9.71
C ALA A 176 -8.68 0.01 -8.67
N VAL A 177 -8.88 1.30 -8.93
CA VAL A 177 -9.75 2.21 -8.17
C VAL A 177 -10.78 2.84 -9.10
N ASN A 178 -11.90 3.29 -8.55
CA ASN A 178 -12.91 4.05 -9.29
C ASN A 178 -12.29 5.39 -9.69
N PRO A 179 -12.45 5.83 -10.96
CA PRO A 179 -11.85 7.06 -11.44
C PRO A 179 -12.46 8.33 -10.81
N ASP A 180 -13.70 8.24 -10.33
CA ASP A 180 -14.45 9.41 -9.85
C ASP A 180 -14.08 9.80 -8.41
N ASP A 181 -13.88 8.80 -7.53
CA ASP A 181 -13.62 9.02 -6.10
C ASP A 181 -12.29 8.44 -5.61
N GLY A 182 -11.63 7.59 -6.40
CA GLY A 182 -10.38 6.93 -6.02
C GLY A 182 -10.53 5.79 -5.00
N ASP A 183 -11.76 5.37 -4.67
CA ASP A 183 -11.99 4.19 -3.82
C ASP A 183 -11.74 2.90 -4.63
N LEU A 184 -11.55 1.78 -3.95
CA LEU A 184 -11.40 0.48 -4.59
C LEU A 184 -12.64 0.12 -5.42
N THR A 185 -12.42 -0.42 -6.62
CA THR A 185 -13.52 -1.06 -7.36
C THR A 185 -14.02 -2.28 -6.57
N PRO A 186 -15.29 -2.71 -6.77
CA PRO A 186 -15.80 -3.92 -6.13
C PRO A 186 -14.93 -5.16 -6.37
N GLU A 187 -14.37 -5.30 -7.58
CA GLU A 187 -13.49 -6.41 -7.97
C GLU A 187 -12.16 -6.35 -7.22
N SER A 188 -11.50 -5.19 -7.16
CA SER A 188 -10.27 -5.00 -6.39
C SER A 188 -10.49 -5.27 -4.91
N ARG A 189 -11.61 -4.80 -4.35
CA ARG A 189 -11.98 -5.05 -2.95
C ARG A 189 -12.18 -6.54 -2.69
N ALA A 190 -12.84 -7.26 -3.60
CA ALA A 190 -13.02 -8.71 -3.49
C ALA A 190 -11.71 -9.49 -3.60
N LEU A 191 -10.78 -9.05 -4.46
CA LEU A 191 -9.44 -9.65 -4.57
C LEU A 191 -8.64 -9.49 -3.28
N ILE A 192 -8.62 -8.28 -2.71
CA ILE A 192 -7.95 -8.00 -1.44
C ILE A 192 -8.60 -8.82 -0.31
N GLU A 193 -9.93 -8.79 -0.20
CA GLU A 193 -10.67 -9.53 0.82
C GLU A 193 -10.38 -11.03 0.72
N GLY A 194 -10.40 -11.60 -0.49
CA GLY A 194 -10.07 -13.00 -0.71
C GLY A 194 -8.63 -13.34 -0.33
N PHE A 195 -7.67 -12.47 -0.63
CA PHE A 195 -6.29 -12.64 -0.18
C PHE A 195 -6.19 -12.59 1.35
N VAL A 196 -6.82 -11.62 2.00
CA VAL A 196 -6.78 -11.47 3.47
C VAL A 196 -7.39 -12.69 4.17
N LEU A 197 -8.52 -13.17 3.65
CA LEU A 197 -9.20 -14.36 4.14
C LEU A 197 -8.34 -15.62 4.04
N ARG A 198 -7.68 -15.83 2.90
CA ARG A 198 -6.83 -17.02 2.70
C ARG A 198 -5.54 -16.97 3.50
N THR A 199 -4.87 -15.81 3.52
CA THR A 199 -3.51 -15.66 4.06
C THR A 199 -3.51 -15.48 5.57
N PHE A 200 -4.30 -14.53 6.08
CA PHE A 200 -4.28 -14.18 7.51
C PHE A 200 -5.33 -14.98 8.27
N VAL A 201 -6.60 -14.85 7.89
CA VAL A 201 -7.71 -15.51 8.61
C VAL A 201 -7.58 -17.03 8.55
N GLY A 202 -7.27 -17.59 7.37
CA GLY A 202 -7.07 -19.03 7.19
C GLY A 202 -5.91 -19.57 8.05
N ARG A 203 -4.81 -18.83 8.16
CA ARG A 203 -3.67 -19.22 8.99
C ARG A 203 -4.00 -19.15 10.49
N LEU A 204 -4.74 -18.14 10.94
CA LEU A 204 -5.21 -18.05 12.33
C LEU A 204 -6.22 -19.17 12.65
N ALA A 205 -7.11 -19.52 11.72
CA ALA A 205 -8.05 -20.62 11.89
C ALA A 205 -7.36 -21.98 12.06
N ALA A 206 -6.19 -22.16 11.45
CA ALA A 206 -5.38 -23.36 11.57
C ALA A 206 -4.52 -23.42 12.85
N GLU A 207 -4.38 -22.30 13.59
CA GLU A 207 -3.52 -22.22 14.75
C GLU A 207 -4.08 -23.00 15.95
N GLN A 208 -3.27 -23.91 16.50
CA GLN A 208 -3.63 -24.75 17.63
C GLN A 208 -2.88 -24.33 18.89
N ARG A 209 -3.54 -24.40 20.05
CA ARG A 209 -2.89 -24.25 21.35
C ARG A 209 -2.15 -25.54 21.72
N ASN A 210 -1.02 -25.39 22.40
CA ASN A 210 -0.37 -26.50 23.09
C ASN A 210 -1.34 -27.09 24.12
N GLY A 211 -1.76 -28.34 23.93
CA GLY A 211 -2.75 -29.02 24.78
C GLY A 211 -4.14 -29.22 24.14
N GLY A 212 -4.33 -28.81 22.89
CA GLY A 212 -5.57 -29.02 22.13
C GLY A 212 -6.52 -27.81 22.17
N GLY A 213 -7.22 -27.58 21.06
CA GLY A 213 -8.11 -26.42 20.84
C GLY A 213 -7.44 -25.31 20.02
N GLY A 214 -8.18 -24.66 19.12
CA GLY A 214 -7.61 -23.59 18.28
C GLY A 214 -7.48 -22.26 19.01
N LEU A 215 -6.38 -21.54 18.82
CA LEU A 215 -6.13 -20.26 19.50
C LEU A 215 -7.21 -19.22 19.13
N PHE A 216 -7.65 -19.28 17.88
CA PHE A 216 -8.65 -18.39 17.27
C PHE A 216 -9.89 -19.13 16.79
N ALA A 217 -10.15 -20.36 17.27
CA ALA A 217 -11.09 -21.31 16.67
C ALA A 217 -12.49 -20.75 16.39
N ASP A 218 -12.98 -19.86 17.26
CA ASP A 218 -14.35 -19.36 17.18
C ASP A 218 -14.49 -18.12 16.29
N SER A 219 -13.42 -17.37 16.07
CA SER A 219 -13.51 -16.03 15.46
C SER A 219 -12.20 -15.53 14.83
N PRO A 220 -11.52 -16.28 13.95
CA PRO A 220 -10.23 -15.86 13.39
C PRO A 220 -10.32 -14.57 12.58
N ARG A 221 -11.49 -14.28 11.99
CA ARG A 221 -11.77 -13.05 11.25
C ARG A 221 -11.75 -11.82 12.16
N ASP A 222 -12.16 -11.96 13.42
CA ASP A 222 -12.26 -10.83 14.37
C ASP A 222 -10.88 -10.34 14.84
N HIS A 223 -9.80 -11.02 14.43
CA HIS A 223 -8.42 -10.65 14.71
C HIS A 223 -7.73 -9.96 13.54
N VAL A 224 -8.42 -9.74 12.41
CA VAL A 224 -7.81 -9.20 11.19
C VAL A 224 -8.66 -8.04 10.65
N LEU A 225 -8.03 -6.88 10.48
CA LEU A 225 -8.57 -5.74 9.76
C LEU A 225 -7.64 -5.40 8.60
N TRP A 226 -8.18 -4.80 7.55
CA TRP A 226 -7.38 -4.28 6.46
C TRP A 226 -8.00 -3.01 5.88
N PHE A 227 -7.15 -2.19 5.29
CA PHE A 227 -7.56 -1.00 4.55
C PHE A 227 -6.51 -0.65 3.49
N LYS A 228 -6.90 0.15 2.50
CA LYS A 228 -5.98 0.79 1.56
C LYS A 228 -6.08 2.29 1.78
N ASN A 229 -4.95 2.94 2.06
CA ASN A 229 -4.94 4.39 2.18
C ASN A 229 -5.28 5.04 0.82
N TRP A 230 -6.09 6.10 0.87
CA TRP A 230 -6.30 6.99 -0.29
C TRP A 230 -4.97 7.54 -0.80
N THR A 231 -4.86 7.79 -2.11
CA THR A 231 -3.61 8.28 -2.74
C THR A 231 -3.06 9.54 -2.06
N ALA A 232 -3.94 10.42 -1.55
CA ALA A 232 -3.55 11.63 -0.84
C ALA A 232 -2.80 11.35 0.49
N LEU A 233 -3.10 10.24 1.17
CA LEU A 233 -2.54 9.87 2.48
C LEU A 233 -1.30 8.98 2.38
N GLN A 234 -1.01 8.43 1.20
CA GLN A 234 0.13 7.53 1.01
C GLN A 234 1.45 8.30 0.94
N SER A 235 2.41 7.89 1.77
CA SER A 235 3.81 8.36 1.69
C SER A 235 4.58 7.75 0.51
N VAL A 236 4.12 6.59 0.00
CA VAL A 236 4.74 5.85 -1.12
C VAL A 236 3.68 5.62 -2.20
N ARG A 237 3.46 6.63 -3.05
CA ARG A 237 2.39 6.59 -4.07
C ARG A 237 2.72 5.72 -5.28
N SER A 238 4.00 5.51 -5.54
CA SER A 238 4.47 4.81 -6.73
C SER A 238 4.54 3.28 -6.55
N LEU A 239 4.14 2.77 -5.38
CA LEU A 239 4.19 1.35 -5.08
C LEU A 239 2.89 0.94 -4.38
N GLU A 240 2.20 -0.03 -4.95
CA GLU A 240 0.93 -0.48 -4.41
C GLU A 240 1.10 -1.18 -3.08
N HIS A 241 0.19 -0.88 -2.15
CA HIS A 241 0.17 -1.53 -0.85
C HIS A 241 -1.20 -1.46 -0.19
N ILE A 242 -1.46 -2.44 0.66
CA ILE A 242 -2.55 -2.42 1.65
C ILE A 242 -1.96 -2.52 3.05
N HIS A 243 -2.68 -2.02 4.03
CA HIS A 243 -2.36 -2.20 5.43
C HIS A 243 -3.22 -3.31 6.01
N VAL A 244 -2.60 -4.16 6.83
CA VAL A 244 -3.28 -5.21 7.58
C VAL A 244 -2.96 -5.02 9.05
N LEU A 245 -3.99 -4.92 9.88
CA LEU A 245 -3.86 -4.88 11.33
C LEU A 245 -4.28 -6.23 11.87
N VAL A 246 -3.45 -6.81 12.74
CA VAL A 246 -3.78 -8.06 13.43
C VAL A 246 -3.66 -7.88 14.93
N ARG A 247 -4.61 -8.41 15.70
CA ARG A 247 -4.59 -8.33 17.18
C ARG A 247 -4.35 -9.68 17.84
N ASP A 248 -3.58 -9.66 18.91
CA ASP A 248 -3.29 -10.81 19.77
C ASP A 248 -2.68 -12.00 19.00
N VAL A 249 -1.98 -11.71 17.89
CA VAL A 249 -1.31 -12.71 17.07
C VAL A 249 0.09 -12.98 17.64
N PRO A 250 0.43 -14.26 17.93
CA PRO A 250 1.76 -14.62 18.40
C PRO A 250 2.88 -14.18 17.46
N GLU A 251 4.00 -13.77 18.05
CA GLU A 251 5.21 -13.36 17.32
C GLU A 251 5.73 -14.43 16.34
N THR A 252 5.50 -15.71 16.62
CA THR A 252 5.86 -16.82 15.71
C THR A 252 5.09 -16.75 14.39
N ILE A 253 3.81 -16.39 14.41
CA ILE A 253 2.99 -16.24 13.20
C ILE A 253 3.36 -14.94 12.47
N LEU A 254 3.63 -13.86 13.20
CA LEU A 254 4.11 -12.62 12.59
C LEU A 254 5.43 -12.84 11.86
N LEU A 255 6.38 -13.54 12.49
CA LEU A 255 7.66 -13.92 11.88
C LEU A 255 7.47 -14.84 10.66
N GLU A 256 6.53 -15.77 10.71
CA GLU A 256 6.16 -16.64 9.58
C GLU A 256 5.72 -15.81 8.36
N TRP A 257 4.88 -14.79 8.56
CA TRP A 257 4.41 -13.93 7.47
C TRP A 257 5.46 -12.95 6.95
N THR A 258 6.26 -12.36 7.84
CA THR A 258 7.10 -11.20 7.49
C THR A 258 8.57 -11.57 7.28
N GLY A 259 9.03 -12.70 7.84
CA GLY A 259 10.44 -13.05 7.90
C GLY A 259 11.29 -12.13 8.80
N GLU A 260 10.67 -11.23 9.56
CA GLU A 260 11.36 -10.28 10.46
C GLU A 260 10.72 -10.22 11.85
N GLY A 261 11.58 -10.05 12.86
CA GLY A 261 11.15 -9.81 14.24
C GLY A 261 10.53 -8.42 14.44
N PRO A 262 10.20 -8.05 15.69
CA PRO A 262 9.69 -6.72 16.01
C PRO A 262 10.64 -5.61 15.51
N PRO A 263 10.10 -4.45 15.08
CA PRO A 263 10.93 -3.31 14.72
C PRO A 263 11.80 -2.89 15.91
N GLN A 264 13.07 -2.56 15.65
CA GLN A 264 13.98 -2.01 16.63
C GLN A 264 14.06 -0.50 16.37
N HIS A 265 13.30 0.30 17.13
CA HIS A 265 13.35 1.75 17.09
C HIS A 265 13.84 2.32 18.42
#